data_AF-A0A378WCZ1-F1
#
_entry.id   AF-A0A378WCZ1-F1
#
_cell.length_a   1.000
_cell.length_b   1.000
_cell.length_c   1.000
_cell.angle_alpha   90.00
_cell.angle_beta   90.00
_cell.angle_gamma   90.00
#
_symmetry.space_group_name_H-M   'P 1'
#
loop_
_entity.id
_entity.type
_entity.pdbx_description
1 polymer ?
#
loop_
_entity_poly.entity_id
_entity_poly.type
_entity_poly.pdbx_seq_one_letter_code
_entity_poly.pdbx_strand_id
1 'polypeptide(L)'
;MITVTTSLDRITARCGDRIVAEHERVWGSAGLVCDPAHVAAAAVLREQFRSRPAAGAHLQVDVEVADLSAYDAVFGTGEVA
;
A
#
# COMPACT_ATOMS: atom_id res chain seq x y z
N MET A 1 -8.34 11.20 18.95
CA MET A 1 -7.27 12.14 19.38
C MET A 1 -6.02 11.32 19.64
N ILE A 2 -4.86 11.75 19.14
CA ILE A 2 -3.57 11.10 19.42
C ILE A 2 -2.82 11.94 20.45
N THR A 3 -2.31 11.30 21.50
CA THR A 3 -1.43 11.92 22.50
C THR A 3 -0.01 11.40 22.31
N VAL A 4 0.95 12.30 22.19
CA VAL A 4 2.37 11.96 22.05
C VAL A 4 3.10 12.41 23.30
N THR A 5 3.79 11.48 23.94
CA THR A 5 4.67 11.74 25.09
C THR A 5 6.11 11.50 24.68
N THR A 6 7.00 12.43 25.05
CA THR A 6 8.41 12.36 24.70
C THR A 6 9.27 12.40 25.97
N SER A 7 10.19 11.45 26.09
CA SER A 7 11.30 11.48 27.05
C SER A 7 12.60 11.82 26.31
N LEU A 8 13.74 11.75 27.00
CA LEU A 8 15.06 11.97 26.38
C LEU A 8 15.45 10.85 25.40
N ASP A 9 15.01 9.63 25.68
CA ASP A 9 15.38 8.39 24.99
C ASP A 9 14.23 7.75 24.19
N ARG A 10 12.96 8.11 24.48
CA ARG A 10 11.80 7.40 23.96
C ARG A 10 10.69 8.36 23.52
N ILE A 11 9.94 7.96 22.51
CA ILE A 11 8.68 8.59 22.10
C ILE A 11 7.59 7.54 22.11
N THR A 12 6.43 7.88 22.70
CA THR A 12 5.26 7.02 22.75
C THR A 12 4.04 7.77 22.26
N ALA A 13 3.33 7.21 21.29
CA ALA A 13 2.05 7.71 20.79
C ALA A 13 0.91 6.81 21.26
N ARG A 14 -0.16 7.42 21.77
CA ARG A 14 -1.37 6.73 22.26
C ARG A 14 -2.61 7.24 21.54
N CYS A 15 -3.54 6.32 21.27
CA CYS A 15 -4.90 6.61 20.86
C CYS A 15 -5.82 6.13 21.99
N GLY A 16 -6.21 7.06 22.88
CA GLY A 16 -6.90 6.70 24.12
C GLY A 16 -6.01 5.84 25.03
N ASP A 17 -6.46 4.63 25.31
CA ASP A 17 -5.77 3.64 26.14
C ASP A 17 -4.80 2.74 25.36
N ARG A 18 -4.83 2.77 24.02
CA ARG A 18 -3.97 1.95 23.16
C ARG A 18 -2.68 2.67 22.78
N ILE A 19 -1.54 2.00 22.97
CA ILE A 19 -0.26 2.43 22.39
C ILE A 19 -0.27 2.07 20.90
N VAL A 20 -0.01 3.07 20.05
CA VAL A 20 0.00 2.93 18.59
C VAL A 20 1.39 3.09 17.97
N ALA A 21 2.34 3.70 18.68
CA ALA A 21 3.74 3.73 18.29
C ALA A 21 4.63 3.89 19.53
N GLU A 22 5.76 3.20 19.53
CA GLU A 22 6.82 3.35 20.52
C GLU A 22 8.17 3.19 19.82
N HIS A 23 9.07 4.16 19.99
CA HIS A 23 10.40 4.10 19.38
C HIS A 23 11.43 4.92 20.17
N GLU A 24 12.70 4.66 19.90
CA GLU A 24 13.81 5.46 20.41
C GLU A 24 13.74 6.88 19.84
N ARG A 25 14.02 7.87 20.69
CA ARG A 25 14.06 9.27 20.27
C ARG A 25 15.28 9.52 19.40
N VAL A 26 15.02 9.86 18.15
CA VAL A 26 16.05 10.30 17.19
C VAL A 26 16.25 11.81 17.32
N TRP A 27 17.51 12.23 17.44
CA TRP A 27 17.90 13.63 17.50
C TRP A 27 18.46 14.08 16.14
N GLY A 28 17.99 15.22 15.63
CA GLY A 28 18.39 15.74 14.32
C GLY A 28 17.20 16.29 13.54
N SER A 29 17.45 16.76 12.32
CA SER A 29 16.42 17.17 11.36
C SER A 29 16.19 16.07 10.32
N ALA A 30 14.96 16.03 9.77
CA ALA A 30 14.57 15.10 8.71
C ALA A 30 14.75 13.59 9.04
N GLY A 31 14.72 13.20 10.32
CA GLY A 31 14.72 11.79 10.72
C GLY A 31 13.43 11.08 10.30
N LEU A 32 13.57 9.89 9.72
CA LEU A 32 12.46 9.01 9.38
C LEU A 32 12.47 7.81 10.33
N VAL A 33 11.35 7.58 11.01
CA VAL A 33 11.16 6.40 11.87
C VAL A 33 10.01 5.59 11.30
N CYS A 34 10.29 4.31 11.02
CA CYS A 34 9.31 3.35 10.53
C CYS A 34 9.33 2.11 11.44
N ASP A 35 8.18 1.49 11.62
CA ASP A 35 8.09 0.20 12.30
C ASP A 35 8.90 -0.86 11.52
N PRO A 36 9.87 -1.55 12.13
CA PRO A 36 10.68 -2.57 11.47
C PRO A 36 9.84 -3.68 10.81
N ALA A 37 8.72 -4.07 11.43
CA ALA A 37 7.81 -5.06 10.88
C ALA A 37 7.10 -4.55 9.62
N HIS A 38 6.71 -3.26 9.59
CA HIS A 38 6.17 -2.65 8.37
C HIS A 38 7.22 -2.55 7.27
N VAL A 39 8.47 -2.20 7.59
CA VAL A 39 9.55 -2.15 6.60
C VAL A 39 9.80 -3.52 6.00
N ALA A 40 9.85 -4.56 6.83
CA ALA A 40 10.02 -5.94 6.40
C ALA A 40 8.84 -6.43 5.52
N ALA A 41 7.60 -6.19 5.95
CA ALA A 41 6.42 -6.54 5.17
C ALA A 41 6.42 -5.81 3.81
N ALA A 42 6.75 -4.52 3.80
CA ALA A 42 6.84 -3.76 2.56
C ALA A 42 7.98 -4.26 1.65
N ALA A 43 9.10 -4.74 2.20
CA ALA A 43 10.18 -5.33 1.42
C ALA A 43 9.71 -6.60 0.69
N VAL A 44 8.99 -7.47 1.38
CA VAL A 44 8.38 -8.68 0.78
C VAL A 44 7.42 -8.30 -0.34
N LEU A 45 6.52 -7.35 -0.11
CA LEU A 45 5.55 -6.91 -1.11
C LEU A 45 6.23 -6.32 -2.36
N ARG A 46 7.31 -5.55 -2.18
CA ARG A 46 8.08 -5.02 -3.32
C ARG A 46 8.73 -6.13 -4.13
N GLU A 47 9.28 -7.17 -3.47
CA GLU A 47 9.89 -8.30 -4.16
C GLU A 47 8.84 -9.12 -4.93
N GLN A 48 7.68 -9.38 -4.33
CA GLN A 48 6.56 -10.03 -5.00
C GLN A 48 6.08 -9.23 -6.21
N PHE A 49 6.02 -7.90 -6.10
CA PHE A 49 5.66 -7.05 -7.22
C PHE A 49 6.68 -7.12 -8.36
N ARG A 50 7.98 -7.12 -8.04
CA ARG A 50 9.07 -7.22 -9.04
C ARG A 50 9.12 -8.58 -9.74
N SER A 51 8.78 -9.65 -9.02
CA SER A 51 8.73 -11.01 -9.55
C SER A 51 7.39 -11.37 -10.21
N ARG A 52 6.40 -10.47 -10.15
CA ARG A 52 5.11 -10.67 -10.81
C ARG A 52 5.32 -10.74 -12.33
N PRO A 53 4.64 -11.68 -13.04
CA PRO A 53 4.58 -11.65 -14.48
C PRO A 53 4.11 -10.29 -15.00
N ALA A 54 4.60 -9.89 -16.18
CA ALA A 54 4.14 -8.67 -16.84
C ALA A 54 2.61 -8.61 -16.87
N ALA A 55 2.05 -7.41 -16.70
CA ALA A 55 0.61 -7.22 -16.86
C ALA A 55 0.20 -7.75 -18.24
N GLY A 56 -0.75 -8.70 -18.26
CA GLY A 56 -1.15 -9.40 -19.48
C GLY A 56 -0.43 -10.72 -19.77
N ALA A 57 0.47 -11.22 -18.92
CA ALA A 57 1.03 -12.58 -19.10
C ALA A 57 -0.05 -13.68 -19.08
N HIS A 58 -1.14 -13.46 -18.34
CA HIS A 58 -2.33 -14.32 -18.35
C HIS A 58 -3.18 -14.17 -19.63
N LEU A 59 -2.94 -13.11 -20.42
CA LEU A 59 -3.52 -12.88 -21.76
C LEU A 59 -2.63 -13.47 -22.87
N GLN A 60 -1.47 -14.05 -22.54
CA GLN A 60 -0.66 -14.83 -23.49
C GLN A 60 -1.22 -16.25 -23.69
N VAL A 61 -2.39 -16.54 -23.12
CA VAL A 61 -3.19 -17.67 -23.56
C VAL A 61 -4.03 -17.17 -24.74
N ASP A 62 -4.03 -17.90 -25.85
CA ASP A 62 -4.99 -17.67 -26.94
C ASP A 62 -6.41 -17.97 -26.42
N VAL A 63 -6.98 -17.00 -25.73
CA VAL A 63 -8.38 -16.97 -25.34
C VAL A 63 -9.10 -15.97 -26.22
N GLU A 64 -10.32 -16.33 -26.62
CA GLU A 64 -11.18 -15.41 -27.36
C GLU A 64 -11.46 -14.18 -26.48
N VAL A 65 -10.90 -13.04 -26.88
CA VAL A 65 -11.14 -11.76 -26.20
C VAL A 65 -12.50 -11.27 -26.65
N ALA A 66 -13.43 -11.16 -25.69
CA ALA A 66 -14.75 -10.64 -25.98
C ALA A 66 -14.64 -9.19 -26.49
N ASP A 67 -15.28 -8.92 -27.63
CA ASP A 67 -15.43 -7.58 -28.16
C ASP A 67 -16.28 -6.75 -27.19
N LEU A 68 -15.64 -5.81 -26.49
CA LEU A 68 -16.30 -4.97 -25.50
C LEU A 68 -17.34 -4.04 -26.14
N SER A 69 -17.21 -3.73 -27.44
CA SER A 69 -18.21 -2.92 -28.14
C SER A 69 -19.54 -3.66 -28.29
N ALA A 70 -19.53 -5.00 -28.29
CA ALA A 70 -20.75 -5.80 -28.25
C ALA A 70 -21.48 -5.65 -26.91
N TYR A 71 -20.75 -5.54 -25.80
CA TYR A 71 -21.34 -5.24 -24.49
C TYR A 71 -21.89 -3.81 -24.45
N ASP A 72 -21.15 -2.86 -24.99
CA ASP A 72 -21.60 -1.47 -25.08
C ASP A 72 -22.89 -1.32 -25.90
N ALA A 73 -23.05 -2.11 -26.97
CA ALA A 73 -24.29 -2.15 -27.75
C ALA A 73 -25.45 -2.80 -26.99
N VAL A 74 -25.20 -3.86 -26.23
CA VAL A 74 -26.23 -4.56 -25.43
C VAL A 74 -26.69 -3.70 -24.25
N PHE A 75 -25.76 -3.03 -23.57
CA PHE A 75 -26.05 -2.25 -22.37
C PHE A 75 -26.25 -0.75 -22.63
N GLY A 76 -26.04 -0.29 -23.87
CA GLY A 76 -26.17 1.11 -24.26
C GLY A 76 -25.12 2.03 -23.65
N THR A 77 -23.95 1.50 -23.29
CA THR A 77 -22.88 2.22 -22.56
C THR A 77 -21.80 2.84 -23.45
N GLY A 78 -21.90 2.68 -24.77
CA GLY A 78 -20.90 3.18 -25.73
C GLY A 78 -20.84 4.70 -25.89
N GLU A 79 -21.83 5.44 -25.36
CA GLU A 79 -21.86 6.90 -25.39
C GLU A 79 -21.72 7.46 -23.97
N VAL A 80 -20.48 7.67 -23.53
CA VAL A 80 -20.15 8.62 -22.46
C VAL A 80 -19.22 9.68 -23.05
N ALA A 81 -19.76 10.89 -23.17
CA ALA A 81 -19.05 12.10 -23.58
C ALA A 81 -17.99 12.55 -22.57
#